data_AF-A0A1I2NTZ4-F1
#
_entry.id   AF-A0A1I2NTZ4-F1
#
_cell.length_a   1.000
_cell.length_b   1.000
_cell.length_c   1.000
_cell.angle_alpha   90.00
_cell.angle_beta   90.00
_cell.angle_gamma   90.00
#
_symmetry.space_group_name_H-M   'P 1'
#
loop_
_entity.id
_entity.type
_entity.pdbx_description
1 polymer ?
#
loop_
_entity_poly.entity_id
_entity_poly.type
_entity_poly.pdbx_seq_one_letter_code
_entity_poly.pdbx_strand_id
1 'polypeptide(L)'
;MKKNICTFLIVVLVSVFFSGCLNVKNADVNNKIIAPNNEDIPIRGTWEVKNFKPIKENSDEEDKYLEITAQFSNEFASFGKDLYIQPYYKVKYVNINDYVVKQYKMDSNILDLKNTDNMSIIQITSGDKSMYDIIKVSDEEIIMCVQNGFLYLKKTSDETEKLKDDLNSTNKSKHDDKDNIRNEIDKKKISTSLPESGVLLGLKNKDSNGDISYRTLWISYDSSGLRPSYEINGLVIPRQNGFWDLVTSRHYDNGVYVDTMTAKSLNRDLKVPKNDNNNSEIPIKKQRNIAKEILFVTNNYIAIENRITDENNNFLNGYYRFLPIDNLNYSTGLKISDVLGERARDIFMASGKKAIEETYGVEFDESMLKENNFTIKRKNGNWNVVGKAQVRDEIMDFNVNLLLTKGILNYDDLYIPWNLIKSAIPDAIDAYTAPNNKFALIINEDNISVYNIKNNMLQPSPLSKIDIDPGEEVIMAEWATGSFIYKWDEDLNIKSRKLLK
;
A
#
# COMPACT_ATOMS: atom_id res chain seq x y z
N MET A 1 34.82 -68.45 20.85
CA MET A 1 33.83 -68.33 19.75
C MET A 1 32.44 -67.89 20.19
N LYS A 2 31.85 -68.37 21.30
CA LYS A 2 30.48 -67.98 21.73
C LYS A 2 30.28 -66.48 22.05
N LYS A 3 31.30 -65.78 22.55
CA LYS A 3 31.18 -64.36 22.93
C LYS A 3 31.06 -63.42 21.72
N ASN A 4 31.77 -63.71 20.63
CA ASN A 4 31.73 -62.91 19.39
C ASN A 4 30.44 -63.13 18.59
N ILE A 5 29.80 -64.30 18.76
CA ILE A 5 28.49 -64.62 18.16
C ILE A 5 27.37 -63.81 18.83
N CYS A 6 27.40 -63.64 20.16
CA CYS A 6 26.45 -62.77 20.84
C CYS A 6 26.60 -61.30 20.42
N THR A 7 27.83 -60.80 20.28
CA THR A 7 28.06 -59.41 19.84
C THR A 7 27.58 -59.19 18.41
N PHE A 8 27.81 -60.16 17.52
CA PHE A 8 27.31 -60.11 16.15
C PHE A 8 25.77 -60.13 16.08
N LEU A 9 25.12 -60.98 16.90
CA LEU A 9 23.67 -61.04 16.99
C LEU A 9 23.04 -59.73 17.50
N ILE A 10 23.69 -59.05 18.46
CA ILE A 10 23.21 -57.75 18.97
C ILE A 10 23.37 -56.66 17.91
N VAL A 11 24.48 -56.64 17.16
CA VAL A 11 24.69 -55.67 16.07
C VAL A 11 23.67 -55.87 14.93
N VAL A 12 23.36 -57.12 14.59
CA VAL A 12 22.31 -57.44 13.60
C VAL A 12 20.94 -57.02 14.12
N LEU A 13 20.62 -57.26 15.39
CA LEU A 13 19.34 -56.86 15.98
C LEU A 13 19.15 -55.33 16.00
N VAL A 14 20.22 -54.57 16.28
CA VAL A 14 20.20 -53.09 16.25
C VAL A 14 20.06 -52.54 14.83
N SER A 15 20.59 -53.22 13.81
CA SER A 15 20.46 -52.80 12.40
C SER A 15 19.02 -52.90 11.87
N VAL A 16 18.18 -53.78 12.44
CA VAL A 16 16.76 -53.91 12.06
C VAL A 16 15.95 -52.70 12.54
N PHE A 17 16.37 -52.00 13.60
CA PHE A 17 15.71 -50.77 14.07
C PHE A 17 16.07 -49.51 13.26
N PHE A 18 17.08 -49.56 12.39
CA PHE A 18 17.44 -48.47 11.48
C PHE A 18 16.84 -48.61 10.07
N SER A 19 16.02 -49.64 9.84
CA SER A 19 15.27 -49.79 8.60
C SER A 19 13.97 -49.01 8.70
N GLY A 20 14.03 -47.70 8.45
CA GLY A 20 12.83 -46.89 8.26
C GLY A 20 12.00 -47.48 7.12
N CYS A 21 10.77 -47.90 7.41
CA CYS A 21 9.81 -48.32 6.41
C CYS A 21 9.38 -47.11 5.55
N LEU A 22 10.10 -46.84 4.46
CA LEU A 22 9.55 -46.11 3.31
C LEU A 22 8.80 -47.10 2.43
N ASN A 23 7.52 -47.29 2.73
CA ASN A 23 6.59 -47.96 1.84
C ASN A 23 6.08 -46.93 0.82
N VAL A 24 6.94 -46.53 -0.12
CA VAL A 24 6.55 -45.68 -1.25
C VAL A 24 5.88 -46.56 -2.30
N LYS A 25 4.60 -46.84 -2.06
CA LYS A 25 3.65 -47.17 -3.12
C LYS A 25 2.53 -46.15 -3.03
N ASN A 26 2.47 -45.29 -4.03
CA ASN A 26 1.60 -44.11 -4.20
C ASN A 26 2.17 -42.83 -3.58
N ALA A 27 3.18 -42.25 -4.23
CA ALA A 27 3.51 -40.85 -4.08
C ALA A 27 2.43 -40.01 -4.78
N ASP A 28 1.30 -39.81 -4.09
CA ASP A 28 0.34 -38.78 -4.44
C ASP A 28 0.99 -37.42 -4.14
N VAL A 29 1.15 -36.58 -5.16
CA VAL A 29 1.79 -35.25 -5.11
C VAL A 29 0.83 -34.21 -4.47
N ASN A 30 0.16 -34.60 -3.39
CA ASN A 30 -0.76 -33.77 -2.62
C ASN A 30 -0.50 -33.90 -1.12
N ASN A 31 0.78 -33.96 -0.72
CA ASN A 31 1.16 -33.54 0.62
C ASN A 31 0.91 -32.03 0.74
N LYS A 32 -0.37 -31.68 0.93
CA LYS A 32 -0.78 -30.44 1.57
C LYS A 32 0.09 -30.32 2.80
N ILE A 33 0.93 -29.29 2.83
CA ILE A 33 1.46 -28.77 4.08
C ILE A 33 0.22 -28.37 4.87
N ILE A 34 -0.29 -29.28 5.70
CA ILE A 34 -1.38 -28.99 6.61
C ILE A 34 -0.76 -28.09 7.67
N ALA A 35 -1.14 -26.82 7.67
CA ALA A 35 -0.74 -25.90 8.73
C ALA A 35 -1.09 -26.53 10.09
N PRO A 36 -0.23 -26.39 11.12
CA PRO A 36 -0.53 -26.93 12.44
C PRO A 36 -1.92 -26.47 12.90
N ASN A 37 -2.75 -27.42 13.32
CA ASN A 37 -4.06 -27.14 13.86
C ASN A 37 -3.86 -26.60 15.29
N ASN A 38 -3.87 -25.29 15.46
CA ASN A 38 -3.90 -24.68 16.79
C ASN A 38 -5.30 -24.93 17.39
N GLU A 39 -5.42 -25.89 18.30
CA GLU A 39 -6.71 -26.18 18.97
C GLU A 39 -7.16 -25.01 19.88
N ASP A 40 -6.21 -24.19 20.33
CA ASP A 40 -6.46 -23.01 21.17
C ASP A 40 -6.50 -21.73 20.35
N ILE A 41 -7.69 -21.15 20.21
CA ILE A 41 -7.88 -19.80 19.66
C ILE A 41 -7.42 -18.78 20.72
N PRO A 42 -6.42 -17.93 20.47
CA PRO A 42 -5.86 -17.02 21.48
C PRO A 42 -6.82 -15.96 22.02
N ILE A 43 -7.98 -15.80 21.37
CA ILE A 43 -9.03 -14.82 21.67
C ILE A 43 -10.39 -15.50 21.89
N ARG A 44 -10.40 -16.80 22.18
CA ARG A 44 -11.65 -17.52 22.48
C ARG A 44 -12.41 -16.85 23.62
N GLY A 45 -13.72 -16.71 23.46
CA GLY A 45 -14.61 -16.20 24.48
C GLY A 45 -15.56 -15.12 23.98
N THR A 46 -16.23 -14.49 24.93
CA THR A 46 -17.17 -13.39 24.73
C THR A 46 -16.51 -12.08 25.16
N TRP A 47 -16.69 -11.05 24.34
CA TRP A 47 -16.03 -9.76 24.45
C TRP A 47 -17.05 -8.64 24.31
N GLU A 48 -16.81 -7.53 24.99
CA GLU A 48 -17.70 -6.36 24.96
C GLU A 48 -16.91 -5.10 24.64
N VAL A 49 -17.44 -4.26 23.75
CA VAL A 49 -16.84 -2.98 23.38
C VAL A 49 -16.90 -2.02 24.57
N LYS A 50 -15.75 -1.52 25.01
CA LYS A 50 -15.64 -0.54 26.10
C LYS A 50 -15.25 0.85 25.62
N ASN A 51 -14.60 0.94 24.47
CA ASN A 51 -14.19 2.21 23.90
C ASN A 51 -14.05 2.09 22.38
N PHE A 52 -14.21 3.21 21.67
CA PHE A 52 -13.96 3.34 20.25
C PHE A 52 -13.03 4.52 20.01
N LYS A 53 -11.90 4.28 19.35
CA LYS A 53 -10.99 5.34 18.93
C LYS A 53 -11.11 5.51 17.41
N PRO A 54 -11.71 6.60 16.92
CA PRO A 54 -11.91 6.79 15.50
C PRO A 54 -10.58 7.07 14.79
N ILE A 55 -10.50 6.64 13.53
CA ILE A 55 -9.39 6.95 12.62
C ILE A 55 -9.47 8.42 12.12
N LYS A 56 -10.62 9.09 12.23
CA LYS A 56 -10.81 10.50 11.88
C LYS A 56 -11.64 11.23 12.94
N GLU A 57 -11.30 12.49 13.23
CA GLU A 57 -11.91 13.31 14.32
C GLU A 57 -13.42 13.63 14.15
N ASN A 58 -14.03 13.39 12.98
CA ASN A 58 -15.44 13.71 12.72
C ASN A 58 -16.29 12.44 12.53
N SER A 59 -16.47 11.64 13.57
CA SER A 59 -17.49 10.58 13.55
C SER A 59 -18.40 10.69 14.77
N ASP A 60 -19.67 11.08 14.55
CA ASP A 60 -20.78 10.92 15.50
C ASP A 60 -21.13 9.43 15.73
N GLU A 61 -20.19 8.50 15.50
CA GLU A 61 -20.39 7.04 15.55
C GLU A 61 -19.88 6.38 16.85
N GLU A 62 -19.35 7.16 17.81
CA GLU A 62 -18.83 6.63 19.07
C GLU A 62 -19.91 5.83 19.84
N ASP A 63 -21.15 6.31 19.84
CA ASP A 63 -22.29 5.67 20.51
C ASP A 63 -22.83 4.41 19.80
N LYS A 64 -22.48 4.18 18.53
CA LYS A 64 -23.06 3.09 17.74
C LYS A 64 -22.50 1.70 18.09
N TYR A 65 -21.27 1.66 18.57
CA TYR A 65 -20.56 0.40 18.87
C TYR A 65 -20.58 0.04 20.35
N LEU A 66 -20.90 1.01 21.22
CA LEU A 66 -21.14 0.75 22.64
C LEU A 66 -22.31 -0.24 22.76
N GLU A 67 -22.19 -1.21 23.67
CA GLU A 67 -23.14 -2.34 23.86
C GLU A 67 -23.08 -3.46 22.82
N ILE A 68 -22.24 -3.38 21.78
CA ILE A 68 -22.01 -4.51 20.88
C ILE A 68 -21.11 -5.55 21.55
N THR A 69 -21.50 -6.83 21.44
CA THR A 69 -20.70 -7.97 21.87
C THR A 69 -20.06 -8.69 20.68
N ALA A 70 -18.89 -9.28 20.92
CA ALA A 70 -18.19 -10.15 19.99
C ALA A 70 -18.02 -11.53 20.61
N GLN A 71 -18.13 -12.59 19.81
CA GLN A 71 -17.86 -13.96 20.27
C GLN A 71 -16.92 -14.66 19.28
N PHE A 72 -15.91 -15.35 19.80
CA PHE A 72 -14.95 -16.08 18.98
C PHE A 72 -14.80 -17.51 19.47
N SER A 73 -15.05 -18.47 18.57
CA SER A 73 -14.94 -19.91 18.81
C SER A 73 -14.47 -20.63 17.54
N ASN A 74 -14.19 -21.93 17.67
CA ASN A 74 -13.83 -22.77 16.52
C ASN A 74 -15.02 -22.96 15.55
N GLU A 75 -16.25 -22.80 16.04
CA GLU A 75 -17.47 -23.05 15.27
C GLU A 75 -17.99 -21.79 14.58
N PHE A 76 -17.86 -20.64 15.23
CA PHE A 76 -18.31 -19.36 14.72
C PHE A 76 -17.54 -18.17 15.30
N ALA A 77 -17.52 -17.09 14.53
CA ALA A 77 -17.16 -15.75 14.98
C ALA A 77 -18.35 -14.82 14.78
N SER A 78 -18.66 -13.99 15.76
CA SER A 78 -19.71 -12.98 15.64
C SER A 78 -19.28 -11.63 16.18
N PHE A 79 -19.85 -10.57 15.60
CA PHE A 79 -19.74 -9.20 16.07
C PHE A 79 -21.07 -8.50 15.84
N GLY A 80 -21.81 -8.24 16.92
CA GLY A 80 -23.17 -7.72 16.83
C GLY A 80 -24.09 -8.66 16.03
N LYS A 81 -24.56 -8.19 14.87
CA LYS A 81 -25.43 -8.97 13.97
C LYS A 81 -24.65 -9.77 12.91
N ASP A 82 -23.36 -9.50 12.76
CA ASP A 82 -22.52 -10.21 11.79
C ASP A 82 -22.15 -11.58 12.37
N LEU A 83 -22.46 -12.65 11.62
CA LEU A 83 -22.20 -14.03 12.01
C LEU A 83 -21.43 -14.75 10.90
N TYR A 84 -20.36 -15.43 11.31
CA TYR A 84 -19.51 -16.20 10.41
C TYR A 84 -19.32 -17.61 10.94
N ILE A 85 -19.54 -18.59 10.08
CA ILE A 85 -19.49 -20.02 10.42
C ILE A 85 -18.11 -20.57 10.01
N GLN A 86 -17.55 -21.43 10.86
CA GLN A 86 -16.24 -22.08 10.67
C GLN A 86 -15.10 -21.09 10.38
N PRO A 87 -14.84 -20.12 11.29
CA PRO A 87 -13.73 -19.20 11.12
C PRO A 87 -12.37 -19.91 11.24
N TYR A 88 -11.40 -19.44 10.47
CA TYR A 88 -10.00 -19.78 10.58
C TYR A 88 -9.20 -18.58 11.12
N TYR A 89 -8.36 -18.83 12.14
CA TYR A 89 -7.59 -17.81 12.85
C TYR A 89 -6.11 -17.90 12.48
N LYS A 90 -5.56 -16.85 11.87
CA LYS A 90 -4.14 -16.75 11.54
C LYS A 90 -3.44 -15.75 12.45
N VAL A 91 -2.46 -16.21 13.22
CA VAL A 91 -1.67 -15.36 14.12
C VAL A 91 -0.39 -14.89 13.43
N LYS A 92 -0.08 -13.59 13.54
CA LYS A 92 1.16 -12.96 13.08
C LYS A 92 1.77 -12.14 14.21
N TYR A 93 3.08 -12.22 14.40
CA TYR A 93 3.81 -11.36 15.34
C TYR A 93 4.40 -10.18 14.57
N VAL A 94 4.04 -8.95 14.95
CA VAL A 94 4.47 -7.74 14.25
C VAL A 94 4.82 -6.63 15.25
N ASN A 95 5.72 -5.74 14.86
CA ASN A 95 5.86 -4.46 15.55
C ASN A 95 4.57 -3.65 15.34
N ILE A 96 3.88 -3.31 16.44
CA ILE A 96 2.54 -2.72 16.37
C ILE A 96 2.56 -1.29 15.86
N ASN A 97 3.61 -0.52 16.18
CA ASN A 97 3.77 0.86 15.72
C ASN A 97 3.93 0.88 14.20
N ASP A 98 4.82 0.02 13.68
CA ASP A 98 4.98 -0.19 12.24
C ASP A 98 3.68 -0.65 11.58
N TYR A 99 2.97 -1.58 12.20
CA TYR A 99 1.72 -2.11 11.68
C TYR A 99 0.65 -1.03 11.53
N VAL A 100 0.49 -0.19 12.55
CA VAL A 100 -0.50 0.88 12.58
C VAL A 100 -0.18 1.98 11.57
N VAL A 101 1.09 2.40 11.51
CA VAL A 101 1.56 3.37 10.51
C VAL A 101 1.34 2.82 9.10
N LYS A 102 1.68 1.55 8.85
CA LYS A 102 1.61 0.93 7.51
C LYS A 102 0.19 0.62 7.06
N GLN A 103 -0.67 0.12 7.94
CA GLN A 103 -2.01 -0.36 7.56
C GLN A 103 -3.11 0.68 7.75
N TYR A 104 -2.92 1.62 8.67
CA TYR A 104 -3.95 2.62 9.04
C TYR A 104 -3.48 4.07 8.88
N LYS A 105 -2.21 4.30 8.53
CA LYS A 105 -1.60 5.65 8.37
C LYS A 105 -1.76 6.57 9.58
N MET A 106 -1.84 5.96 10.77
CA MET A 106 -1.96 6.69 12.01
C MET A 106 -0.59 6.90 12.63
N ASP A 107 -0.49 7.90 13.52
CA ASP A 107 0.69 8.07 14.37
C ASP A 107 0.99 6.78 15.13
N SER A 108 2.29 6.48 15.30
CA SER A 108 2.77 5.26 15.95
C SER A 108 2.18 5.05 17.34
N ASN A 109 1.79 6.13 18.01
CA ASN A 109 1.32 6.12 19.40
C ASN A 109 -0.20 6.20 19.51
N ILE A 110 -0.95 6.14 18.40
CA ILE A 110 -2.42 6.30 18.41
C ILE A 110 -3.12 5.27 19.29
N LEU A 111 -2.52 4.11 19.57
CA LEU A 111 -3.17 3.09 20.39
C LEU A 111 -2.94 3.28 21.90
N ASP A 112 -2.14 4.27 22.32
CA ASP A 112 -1.77 4.57 23.72
C ASP A 112 -1.15 3.37 24.48
N LEU A 113 -0.48 2.47 23.77
CA LEU A 113 0.11 1.24 24.32
C LEU A 113 1.52 1.51 24.90
N LYS A 114 1.76 1.10 26.15
CA LYS A 114 2.97 1.44 26.92
C LYS A 114 4.23 0.59 26.65
N ASN A 115 4.12 -0.55 25.94
CA ASN A 115 5.25 -1.42 25.57
C ASN A 115 4.92 -2.13 24.23
N THR A 116 5.66 -1.86 23.15
CA THR A 116 5.18 -2.09 21.77
C THR A 116 6.20 -2.67 20.79
N ASP A 117 7.15 -3.49 21.25
CA ASP A 117 8.18 -4.00 20.33
C ASP A 117 7.65 -5.07 19.39
N ASN A 118 6.78 -5.99 19.86
CA ASN A 118 6.06 -6.97 19.04
C ASN A 118 4.74 -7.42 19.70
N MET A 119 3.63 -7.40 18.96
CA MET A 119 2.31 -7.90 19.39
C MET A 119 1.74 -8.92 18.41
N SER A 120 0.79 -9.73 18.89
CA SER A 120 0.09 -10.70 18.06
C SER A 120 -1.10 -10.04 17.35
N ILE A 121 -1.10 -10.08 16.01
CA ILE A 121 -2.26 -9.78 15.17
C ILE A 121 -2.92 -11.10 14.79
N ILE A 122 -4.20 -11.21 15.11
CA ILE A 122 -5.03 -12.37 14.82
C ILE A 122 -5.97 -11.97 13.70
N GLN A 123 -5.77 -12.55 12.52
CA GLN A 123 -6.65 -12.36 11.38
C GLN A 123 -7.72 -13.44 11.41
N ILE A 124 -8.99 -13.03 11.39
CA ILE A 124 -10.12 -13.95 11.30
C ILE A 124 -10.52 -14.06 9.82
N THR A 125 -10.64 -15.29 9.31
CA THR A 125 -11.05 -15.57 7.93
C THR A 125 -12.20 -16.57 7.92
N SER A 126 -13.14 -16.50 6.98
CA SER A 126 -14.15 -17.56 6.76
C SER A 126 -14.38 -17.67 5.25
N GLY A 127 -14.18 -18.88 4.72
CA GLY A 127 -14.02 -19.09 3.29
C GLY A 127 -12.85 -18.26 2.74
N ASP A 128 -13.08 -17.55 1.63
CA ASP A 128 -12.06 -16.74 0.94
C ASP A 128 -11.99 -15.28 1.44
N LYS A 129 -12.73 -14.92 2.50
CA LYS A 129 -12.84 -13.53 2.99
C LYS A 129 -12.15 -13.34 4.34
N SER A 130 -11.33 -12.29 4.46
CA SER A 130 -10.71 -11.84 5.71
C SER A 130 -11.62 -10.84 6.42
N MET A 131 -12.00 -11.10 7.67
CA MET A 131 -13.00 -10.29 8.36
C MET A 131 -12.39 -9.09 9.08
N TYR A 132 -11.64 -9.37 10.14
CA TYR A 132 -11.09 -8.39 11.05
C TYR A 132 -9.68 -8.79 11.43
N ASP A 133 -8.83 -7.77 11.60
CA ASP A 133 -7.57 -7.92 12.29
C ASP A 133 -7.79 -7.55 13.75
N ILE A 134 -7.35 -8.42 14.66
CA ILE A 134 -7.45 -8.22 16.10
C ILE A 134 -6.04 -8.14 16.68
N ILE A 135 -5.73 -7.02 17.31
CA ILE A 135 -4.50 -6.84 18.08
C ILE A 135 -4.75 -7.42 19.46
N LYS A 136 -4.03 -8.49 19.81
CA LYS A 136 -4.07 -9.05 21.17
C LYS A 136 -3.20 -8.22 22.09
N VAL A 137 -3.82 -7.44 22.99
CA VAL A 137 -3.12 -6.61 23.98
C VAL A 137 -2.78 -7.43 25.22
N SER A 138 -3.75 -8.23 25.70
CA SER A 138 -3.58 -9.21 26.78
C SER A 138 -4.59 -10.35 26.60
N ASP A 139 -4.73 -11.24 27.59
CA ASP A 139 -5.78 -12.26 27.58
C ASP A 139 -7.18 -11.67 27.89
N GLU A 140 -7.23 -10.48 28.48
CA GLU A 140 -8.47 -9.81 28.89
C GLU A 140 -8.82 -8.59 28.02
N GLU A 141 -7.88 -8.11 27.21
CA GLU A 141 -8.02 -6.91 26.38
C GLU A 141 -7.56 -7.17 24.95
N ILE A 142 -8.41 -6.82 24.00
CA ILE A 142 -8.12 -6.87 22.57
C ILE A 142 -8.53 -5.56 21.91
N ILE A 143 -7.87 -5.25 20.80
CA ILE A 143 -8.27 -4.14 19.93
C ILE A 143 -8.71 -4.73 18.59
N MET A 144 -9.99 -4.61 18.26
CA MET A 144 -10.51 -4.99 16.95
C MET A 144 -10.37 -3.81 16.00
N CYS A 145 -9.69 -4.03 14.88
CA CYS A 145 -9.58 -3.04 13.82
C CYS A 145 -10.79 -3.12 12.90
N VAL A 146 -11.58 -2.05 12.87
CA VAL A 146 -12.75 -1.91 12.00
C VAL A 146 -12.53 -0.76 11.02
N GLN A 147 -13.40 -0.65 10.01
CA GLN A 147 -13.19 0.28 8.89
C GLN A 147 -13.01 1.75 9.34
N ASN A 148 -13.70 2.15 10.42
CA ASN A 148 -13.77 3.53 10.88
C ASN A 148 -12.89 3.82 12.12
N GLY A 149 -12.18 2.83 12.66
CA GLY A 149 -11.39 3.03 13.88
C GLY A 149 -10.97 1.75 14.59
N PHE A 150 -10.64 1.91 15.86
CA PHE A 150 -10.17 0.86 16.75
C PHE A 150 -11.16 0.66 17.88
N LEU A 151 -11.75 -0.52 17.96
CA LEU A 151 -12.62 -0.91 19.07
C LEU A 151 -11.77 -1.55 20.16
N TYR A 152 -11.85 -1.05 21.37
CA TYR A 152 -11.21 -1.64 22.54
C TYR A 152 -12.23 -2.54 23.23
N LEU A 153 -11.99 -3.84 23.20
CA LEU A 153 -12.88 -4.83 23.80
C LEU A 153 -12.24 -5.42 25.04
N LYS A 154 -13.09 -5.69 26.04
CA LYS A 154 -12.73 -6.46 27.23
C LYS A 154 -13.44 -7.80 27.23
N LYS A 155 -12.74 -8.81 27.69
CA LYS A 155 -13.32 -10.14 27.85
C LYS A 155 -14.36 -10.11 28.98
N THR A 156 -15.47 -10.78 28.75
CA THR A 156 -16.56 -10.94 29.74
C THR A 156 -16.77 -12.39 30.11
N SER A 157 -16.38 -13.34 29.25
CA SER A 157 -16.47 -14.77 29.51
C SER A 157 -15.46 -15.55 28.65
N ASP A 158 -14.91 -16.65 29.19
CA ASP A 158 -14.14 -17.64 28.43
C ASP A 158 -15.03 -18.52 27.54
N GLU A 159 -16.32 -18.59 27.87
CA GLU A 159 -17.32 -19.35 27.13
C GLU A 159 -17.97 -18.50 26.03
N THR A 160 -18.31 -19.14 24.92
CA THR A 160 -19.16 -18.58 23.87
C THR A 160 -20.55 -19.17 24.01
N GLU A 161 -21.59 -18.35 23.86
CA GLU A 161 -22.95 -18.86 23.84
C GLU A 161 -23.11 -19.81 22.65
N LYS A 162 -23.81 -20.94 22.84
CA LYS A 162 -24.12 -21.84 21.72
C LYS A 162 -25.03 -21.10 20.73
N LEU A 163 -24.77 -21.26 19.44
CA LEU A 163 -25.69 -20.85 18.38
C LEU A 163 -27.09 -21.40 18.70
N LYS A 164 -27.99 -20.54 19.15
CA LYS A 164 -29.42 -20.88 19.25
C LYS A 164 -29.98 -20.82 17.84
N ASP A 165 -30.74 -21.83 17.43
CA ASP A 165 -31.43 -21.95 16.13
C ASP A 165 -32.54 -20.90 15.90
N ASP A 166 -32.46 -19.72 16.54
CA ASP A 166 -33.48 -18.68 16.50
C ASP A 166 -33.18 -17.66 15.39
N LEU A 167 -33.21 -18.10 14.14
CA LEU A 167 -33.31 -17.24 12.95
C LEU A 167 -34.64 -17.41 12.21
N ASN A 168 -35.70 -17.85 12.90
CA ASN A 168 -37.06 -17.96 12.35
C ASN A 168 -38.14 -17.30 13.24
N SER A 169 -37.93 -16.03 13.59
CA SER A 169 -39.00 -15.08 13.88
C SER A 169 -38.36 -13.69 13.89
N THR A 170 -38.62 -12.80 12.94
CA THR A 170 -39.82 -11.95 12.98
C THR A 170 -39.97 -11.26 11.62
N ASN A 171 -40.97 -11.66 10.84
CA ASN A 171 -41.48 -10.92 9.70
C ASN A 171 -42.98 -10.67 9.96
N LYS A 172 -43.33 -9.39 10.17
CA LYS A 172 -44.64 -8.73 10.43
C LYS A 172 -44.48 -7.87 11.70
N SER A 173 -44.60 -6.55 11.69
CA SER A 173 -45.60 -5.70 11.03
C SER A 173 -45.04 -4.36 10.53
N LYS A 174 -45.79 -3.74 9.61
CA LYS A 174 -45.65 -2.36 9.11
C LYS A 174 -46.59 -1.41 9.88
N HIS A 175 -46.29 -0.12 9.75
CA HIS A 175 -47.14 1.09 9.95
C HIS A 175 -47.43 1.47 11.41
N ASP A 176 -47.35 2.71 11.89
CA ASP A 176 -47.14 4.08 11.37
C ASP A 176 -46.26 4.83 12.42
N ASP A 177 -45.46 5.85 12.10
CA ASP A 177 -45.89 7.24 12.17
C ASP A 177 -44.94 8.16 11.40
N LYS A 178 -45.53 8.96 10.51
CA LYS A 178 -44.95 10.18 9.95
C LYS A 178 -45.29 11.35 10.87
N ASP A 179 -44.44 12.37 10.76
CA ASP A 179 -44.65 13.75 11.19
C ASP A 179 -44.29 14.05 12.65
N ASN A 180 -43.02 14.37 12.89
CA ASN A 180 -42.60 15.72 13.26
C ASN A 180 -41.07 15.82 13.35
N ILE A 181 -40.55 17.06 13.21
CA ILE A 181 -39.14 17.47 13.19
C ILE A 181 -38.57 17.60 11.76
N ARG A 182 -39.27 18.42 10.96
CA ARG A 182 -38.62 19.36 10.04
C ARG A 182 -38.58 20.71 10.73
N ASN A 183 -37.40 21.35 10.64
CA ASN A 183 -37.03 22.71 11.03
C ASN A 183 -36.17 22.78 12.29
N GLU A 184 -35.01 23.43 12.11
CA GLU A 184 -34.03 23.90 13.11
C GLU A 184 -32.69 23.17 13.27
N ILE A 185 -32.13 22.59 12.20
CA ILE A 185 -30.66 22.44 12.07
C ILE A 185 -30.19 22.87 10.68
N ASP A 186 -30.57 24.09 10.31
CA ASP A 186 -29.96 24.82 9.20
C ASP A 186 -29.41 26.13 9.76
N LYS A 187 -28.10 26.14 10.05
CA LYS A 187 -27.15 27.28 10.10
C LYS A 187 -26.05 27.08 11.14
N LYS A 188 -24.99 26.33 10.77
CA LYS A 188 -23.58 26.81 10.80
C LYS A 188 -22.58 25.67 10.52
N LYS A 189 -21.85 25.83 9.41
CA LYS A 189 -20.40 25.60 9.19
C LYS A 189 -19.88 24.20 9.63
N ILE A 190 -19.41 23.33 8.73
CA ILE A 190 -18.32 23.55 7.75
C ILE A 190 -18.59 22.68 6.50
N SER A 191 -18.49 23.28 5.31
CA SER A 191 -18.53 22.58 4.02
C SER A 191 -17.22 21.86 3.74
N THR A 192 -17.22 20.52 3.71
CA THR A 192 -16.14 19.71 3.13
C THR A 192 -16.63 18.48 2.33
N SER A 193 -17.85 18.49 1.79
CA SER A 193 -18.22 17.51 0.75
C SER A 193 -17.94 18.12 -0.62
N LEU A 194 -16.71 18.03 -1.13
CA LEU A 194 -16.47 18.26 -2.56
C LEU A 194 -17.13 17.07 -3.29
N PRO A 195 -18.26 17.25 -4.01
CA PRO A 195 -18.94 16.11 -4.63
C PRO A 195 -18.06 15.49 -5.74
N GLU A 196 -17.18 16.29 -6.32
CA GLU A 196 -16.40 15.93 -7.49
C GLU A 196 -14.94 15.64 -7.14
N SER A 197 -14.38 14.54 -7.66
CA SER A 197 -12.94 14.27 -7.65
C SER A 197 -12.50 13.60 -8.95
N GLY A 198 -11.31 13.95 -9.43
CA GLY A 198 -10.68 13.32 -10.58
C GLY A 198 -9.19 13.14 -10.37
N VAL A 199 -8.59 12.17 -11.05
CA VAL A 199 -7.20 11.80 -10.89
C VAL A 199 -6.51 11.69 -12.24
N LEU A 200 -5.33 12.33 -12.33
CA LEU A 200 -4.32 12.01 -13.32
C LEU A 200 -3.44 10.90 -12.78
N LEU A 201 -3.59 9.72 -13.36
CA LEU A 201 -2.86 8.51 -13.00
C LEU A 201 -1.74 8.29 -14.02
N GLY A 202 -0.49 8.52 -13.63
CA GLY A 202 0.66 8.31 -14.49
C GLY A 202 1.15 6.87 -14.39
N LEU A 203 1.25 6.21 -15.55
CA LEU A 203 1.69 4.83 -15.69
C LEU A 203 3.05 4.79 -16.40
N LYS A 204 3.90 3.90 -15.92
CA LYS A 204 5.19 3.55 -16.52
C LYS A 204 5.11 2.10 -16.99
N ASN A 205 5.44 1.85 -18.24
CA ASN A 205 5.69 0.52 -18.76
C ASN A 205 7.18 0.37 -19.08
N LYS A 206 7.76 -0.79 -18.77
CA LYS A 206 9.11 -1.15 -19.17
C LYS A 206 9.03 -2.42 -20.01
N ASP A 207 9.41 -2.31 -21.27
CA ASP A 207 9.38 -3.45 -22.18
C ASP A 207 10.52 -4.45 -21.91
N SER A 208 10.51 -5.57 -22.62
CA SER A 208 11.53 -6.62 -22.50
C SER A 208 12.94 -6.16 -22.90
N ASN A 209 13.06 -5.10 -23.69
CA ASN A 209 14.34 -4.51 -24.11
C ASN A 209 14.86 -3.49 -23.09
N GLY A 210 14.07 -3.17 -22.07
CA GLY A 210 14.39 -2.16 -21.06
C GLY A 210 14.09 -0.73 -21.49
N ASP A 211 13.34 -0.55 -22.58
CA ASP A 211 12.81 0.74 -22.98
C ASP A 211 11.59 1.09 -22.15
N ILE A 212 11.53 2.35 -21.72
CA ILE A 212 10.51 2.83 -20.80
C ILE A 212 9.57 3.76 -21.55
N SER A 213 8.28 3.48 -21.44
CA SER A 213 7.23 4.33 -21.98
C SER A 213 6.28 4.78 -20.87
N TYR A 214 5.60 5.90 -21.12
CA TYR A 214 4.69 6.50 -20.16
C TYR A 214 3.37 6.88 -20.82
N ARG A 215 2.29 6.68 -20.08
CA ARG A 215 0.96 7.21 -20.41
C ARG A 215 0.29 7.73 -19.16
N THR A 216 -0.66 8.64 -19.32
CA THR A 216 -1.43 9.23 -18.22
C THR A 216 -2.91 8.98 -18.45
N LEU A 217 -3.60 8.47 -17.43
CA LEU A 217 -5.04 8.30 -17.45
C LEU A 217 -5.72 9.47 -16.73
N TRP A 218 -6.80 9.97 -17.29
CA TRP A 218 -7.70 10.91 -16.63
C TRP A 218 -9.01 10.21 -16.28
N ILE A 219 -9.26 10.03 -14.99
CA ILE A 219 -10.45 9.36 -14.44
C ILE A 219 -11.14 10.36 -13.52
N SER A 220 -12.41 10.67 -13.76
CA SER A 220 -13.13 11.67 -12.96
C SER A 220 -14.54 11.23 -12.58
N TYR A 221 -15.00 11.72 -11.43
CA TYR A 221 -16.28 11.41 -10.83
C TYR A 221 -16.96 12.72 -10.40
N ASP A 222 -18.23 12.89 -10.76
CA ASP A 222 -19.04 14.05 -10.39
C ASP A 222 -20.39 13.62 -9.79
N SER A 223 -21.30 14.59 -9.63
CA SER A 223 -22.65 14.33 -9.10
C SER A 223 -23.46 13.30 -9.90
N SER A 224 -23.16 13.09 -11.18
CA SER A 224 -23.80 12.10 -12.05
C SER A 224 -23.17 10.70 -11.96
N GLY A 225 -21.99 10.59 -11.35
CA GLY A 225 -21.25 9.35 -11.20
C GLY A 225 -19.88 9.38 -11.87
N LEU A 226 -19.39 8.20 -12.26
CA LEU A 226 -18.14 8.06 -13.01
C LEU A 226 -18.31 8.65 -14.41
N ARG A 227 -17.42 9.57 -14.78
CA ARG A 227 -17.36 10.20 -16.10
C ARG A 227 -16.52 9.35 -17.06
N PRO A 228 -16.63 9.56 -18.38
CA PRO A 228 -15.77 8.87 -19.34
C PRO A 228 -14.28 9.09 -19.01
N SER A 229 -13.49 8.03 -19.08
CA SER A 229 -12.05 8.07 -18.78
C SER A 229 -11.25 8.24 -20.07
N TYR A 230 -10.10 8.90 -19.99
CA TYR A 230 -9.29 9.24 -21.16
C TYR A 230 -7.82 8.85 -20.95
N GLU A 231 -7.17 8.42 -22.02
CA GLU A 231 -5.72 8.22 -22.08
C GLU A 231 -5.05 9.39 -22.79
N ILE A 232 -3.96 9.86 -22.18
CA ILE A 232 -3.11 10.94 -22.65
C ILE A 232 -1.71 10.37 -22.83
N ASN A 233 -1.14 10.53 -24.03
CA ASN A 233 0.22 10.09 -24.32
C ASN A 233 1.23 10.86 -23.44
N GLY A 234 2.24 10.16 -22.92
CA GLY A 234 3.28 10.75 -22.08
C GLY A 234 2.90 10.82 -20.59
N LEU A 235 3.81 11.40 -19.80
CA LEU A 235 3.62 11.58 -18.36
C LEU A 235 3.23 13.03 -18.06
N VAL A 236 1.94 13.26 -17.87
CA VAL A 236 1.34 14.59 -17.79
C VAL A 236 1.13 15.02 -16.35
N ILE A 237 1.82 16.08 -15.93
CA ILE A 237 1.88 16.56 -14.56
C ILE A 237 1.14 17.90 -14.43
N PRO A 238 0.23 18.07 -13.45
CA PRO A 238 -0.37 19.36 -13.15
C PRO A 238 0.65 20.30 -12.47
N ARG A 239 0.74 21.52 -12.98
CA ARG A 239 1.60 22.60 -12.46
C ARG A 239 0.77 23.86 -12.26
N GLN A 240 1.27 24.81 -11.47
CA GLN A 240 0.57 26.08 -11.24
C GLN A 240 0.26 26.86 -12.53
N ASN A 241 1.06 26.64 -13.58
CA ASN A 241 0.95 27.33 -14.87
C ASN A 241 0.36 26.45 -16.00
N GLY A 242 -0.29 25.33 -15.67
CA GLY A 242 -0.92 24.41 -16.63
C GLY A 242 -0.37 23.00 -16.51
N PHE A 243 -0.39 22.24 -17.61
CA PHE A 243 0.10 20.85 -17.63
C PHE A 243 1.44 20.76 -18.33
N TRP A 244 2.31 19.91 -17.80
CA TRP A 244 3.64 19.66 -18.36
C TRP A 244 3.75 18.17 -18.70
N ASP A 245 4.27 17.87 -19.88
CA ASP A 245 4.66 16.53 -20.29
C ASP A 245 6.14 16.30 -19.94
N LEU A 246 6.40 15.23 -19.20
CA LEU A 246 7.75 14.82 -18.85
C LEU A 246 8.24 13.76 -19.83
N VAL A 247 9.33 14.10 -20.53
CA VAL A 247 9.89 13.31 -21.62
C VAL A 247 11.27 12.79 -21.22
N THR A 248 11.42 11.47 -21.22
CA THR A 248 12.73 10.80 -21.13
C THR A 248 13.25 10.54 -22.55
N SER A 249 14.54 10.78 -22.79
CA SER A 249 15.17 10.58 -24.09
C SER A 249 16.53 9.90 -23.93
N ARG A 250 16.76 8.82 -24.69
CA ARG A 250 18.03 8.10 -24.70
C ARG A 250 18.95 8.67 -25.77
N HIS A 251 20.16 9.06 -25.37
CA HIS A 251 21.20 9.53 -26.26
C HIS A 251 22.33 8.51 -26.35
N TYR A 252 22.72 8.15 -27.56
CA TYR A 252 23.83 7.24 -27.82
C TYR A 252 25.06 8.03 -28.26
N ASP A 253 26.22 7.70 -27.68
CA ASP A 253 27.51 8.22 -28.11
C ASP A 253 28.59 7.13 -27.91
N ASN A 254 29.41 6.89 -28.92
CA ASN A 254 30.52 5.92 -28.88
C ASN A 254 30.16 4.53 -28.29
N GLY A 255 29.00 3.97 -28.65
CA GLY A 255 28.56 2.64 -28.22
C GLY A 255 27.96 2.57 -26.81
N VAL A 256 27.90 3.69 -26.08
CA VAL A 256 27.23 3.79 -24.79
C VAL A 256 26.01 4.71 -24.87
N TYR A 257 25.13 4.65 -23.87
CA TYR A 257 23.94 5.50 -23.82
C TYR A 257 23.73 6.21 -22.48
N VAL A 258 23.11 7.39 -22.54
CA VAL A 258 22.68 8.15 -21.35
C VAL A 258 21.26 8.65 -21.56
N ASP A 259 20.40 8.35 -20.59
CA ASP A 259 19.04 8.88 -20.55
C ASP A 259 19.04 10.32 -19.98
N THR A 260 18.34 11.21 -20.66
CA THR A 260 18.05 12.59 -20.21
C THR A 260 16.56 12.75 -19.98
N MET A 261 16.18 13.70 -19.12
CA MET A 261 14.79 14.03 -18.87
C MET A 261 14.55 15.51 -19.09
N THR A 262 13.45 15.85 -19.73
CA THR A 262 13.02 17.22 -19.98
C THR A 262 11.54 17.35 -19.69
N ALA A 263 11.11 18.52 -19.22
CA ALA A 263 9.69 18.82 -19.07
C ALA A 263 9.28 19.90 -20.07
N LYS A 264 8.13 19.71 -20.73
CA LYS A 264 7.60 20.62 -21.75
C LYS A 264 6.17 20.99 -21.40
N SER A 265 5.80 22.26 -21.51
CA SER A 265 4.40 22.67 -21.29
C SER A 265 3.51 22.10 -22.41
N LEU A 266 2.38 21.50 -22.05
CA LEU A 266 1.35 21.01 -22.98
C LEU A 266 0.49 22.13 -23.56
N ASN A 267 0.24 23.19 -22.79
CA ASN A 267 -0.82 24.16 -23.07
C ASN A 267 -0.31 25.50 -23.57
N ARG A 268 1.01 25.66 -23.69
CA ARG A 268 1.61 26.90 -24.16
C ARG A 268 2.88 26.60 -24.95
N ASP A 269 3.04 27.32 -26.06
CA ASP A 269 4.35 27.65 -26.64
C ASP A 269 5.12 28.59 -25.70
N LEU A 270 5.21 28.24 -24.40
CA LEU A 270 6.15 28.90 -23.52
C LEU A 270 7.52 28.53 -24.06
N LYS A 271 8.27 29.54 -24.52
CA LYS A 271 9.70 29.43 -24.71
C LYS A 271 10.27 28.87 -23.42
N VAL A 272 10.52 27.56 -23.42
CA VAL A 272 11.37 26.90 -22.44
C VAL A 272 12.60 27.80 -22.32
N PRO A 273 13.00 28.25 -21.12
CA PRO A 273 14.28 28.93 -21.00
C PRO A 273 15.28 28.02 -21.70
N LYS A 274 15.85 28.50 -22.82
CA LYS A 274 16.96 27.79 -23.43
C LYS A 274 17.95 27.66 -22.29
N ASN A 275 18.20 26.43 -21.89
CA ASN A 275 19.26 26.17 -20.95
C ASN A 275 20.53 26.44 -21.77
N ASP A 276 20.95 27.71 -21.84
CA ASP A 276 22.14 28.18 -22.57
C ASP A 276 23.44 27.70 -21.91
N ASN A 277 23.35 26.73 -21.01
CA ASN A 277 24.45 25.86 -20.65
C ASN A 277 24.63 24.79 -21.73
N ASN A 278 25.13 25.23 -22.89
CA ASN A 278 25.90 24.43 -23.85
C ASN A 278 27.21 23.86 -23.25
N ASN A 279 27.31 23.77 -21.92
CA ASN A 279 28.37 23.09 -21.19
C ASN A 279 27.82 21.88 -20.44
N SER A 280 26.84 21.19 -21.03
CA SER A 280 26.65 19.77 -20.70
C SER A 280 27.74 18.98 -21.43
N GLU A 281 29.00 19.16 -21.03
CA GLU A 281 29.93 18.05 -21.14
C GLU A 281 29.30 16.95 -20.28
N ILE A 282 28.50 16.07 -20.90
CA ILE A 282 28.17 14.79 -20.29
C ILE A 282 29.55 14.23 -19.95
N PRO A 283 29.90 14.01 -18.68
CA PRO A 283 31.18 13.44 -18.36
C PRO A 283 31.12 11.95 -18.74
N ILE A 284 31.10 11.64 -20.03
CA ILE A 284 31.40 10.32 -20.60
C ILE A 284 32.92 10.15 -20.50
N LYS A 285 33.49 10.43 -19.32
CA LYS A 285 34.88 10.12 -19.01
C LYS A 285 35.07 8.63 -18.71
N LYS A 286 33.99 7.85 -18.72
CA LYS A 286 33.98 6.39 -18.54
C LYS A 286 32.94 5.81 -19.50
N GLN A 287 33.34 4.88 -20.37
CA GLN A 287 32.43 4.10 -21.23
C GLN A 287 31.40 3.36 -20.37
N ARG A 288 30.27 3.99 -20.06
CA ARG A 288 29.23 3.47 -19.17
C ARG A 288 27.86 3.90 -19.65
N ASN A 289 26.91 2.99 -19.58
CA ASN A 289 25.52 3.33 -19.83
C ASN A 289 24.88 3.88 -18.55
N ILE A 290 23.99 4.85 -18.69
CA ILE A 290 23.21 5.42 -17.58
C ILE A 290 21.74 5.42 -17.98
N ALA A 291 20.99 4.44 -17.49
CA ALA A 291 19.54 4.41 -17.63
C ALA A 291 18.88 5.18 -16.49
N LYS A 292 17.84 5.96 -16.80
CA LYS A 292 17.06 6.72 -15.81
C LYS A 292 15.61 6.28 -15.83
N GLU A 293 15.15 5.81 -14.68
CA GLU A 293 13.79 5.31 -14.50
C GLU A 293 13.04 6.16 -13.49
N ILE A 294 11.85 6.65 -13.87
CA ILE A 294 10.99 7.42 -12.99
C ILE A 294 10.24 6.47 -12.07
N LEU A 295 10.31 6.72 -10.76
CA LEU A 295 9.66 5.88 -9.74
C LEU A 295 8.47 6.57 -9.08
N PHE A 296 8.47 7.90 -9.03
CA PHE A 296 7.44 8.69 -8.37
C PHE A 296 7.42 10.11 -8.93
N VAL A 297 6.23 10.68 -9.09
CA VAL A 297 6.03 12.07 -9.53
C VAL A 297 4.88 12.71 -8.78
N THR A 298 5.07 13.97 -8.40
CA THR A 298 4.01 14.87 -7.94
C THR A 298 4.03 16.17 -8.73
N ASN A 299 3.15 17.11 -8.38
CA ASN A 299 3.18 18.46 -8.94
C ASN A 299 4.55 19.17 -8.82
N ASN A 300 5.37 18.86 -7.81
CA ASN A 300 6.60 19.59 -7.51
C ASN A 300 7.88 18.75 -7.62
N TYR A 301 7.78 17.44 -7.44
CA TYR A 301 8.94 16.58 -7.28
C TYR A 301 8.89 15.35 -8.18
N ILE A 302 10.06 14.80 -8.46
CA ILE A 302 10.26 13.53 -9.13
C ILE A 302 11.31 12.72 -8.39
N ALA A 303 11.06 11.42 -8.22
CA ALA A 303 12.04 10.46 -7.78
C ALA A 303 12.44 9.56 -8.95
N ILE A 304 13.74 9.38 -9.14
CA ILE A 304 14.30 8.55 -10.19
C ILE A 304 15.29 7.52 -9.64
N GLU A 305 15.42 6.39 -10.33
CA GLU A 305 16.55 5.49 -10.23
C GLU A 305 17.51 5.71 -11.38
N ASN A 306 18.80 5.81 -11.07
CA ASN A 306 19.87 5.81 -12.05
C ASN A 306 20.51 4.42 -11.99
N ARG A 307 20.48 3.67 -13.09
CA ARG A 307 21.18 2.40 -13.24
C ARG A 307 22.39 2.59 -14.13
N ILE A 308 23.56 2.22 -13.63
CA ILE A 308 24.83 2.32 -14.34
C ILE A 308 25.27 0.92 -14.75
N THR A 309 25.56 0.74 -16.03
CA THR A 309 26.14 -0.50 -16.56
C THR A 309 27.40 -0.21 -17.36
N ASP A 310 28.20 -1.24 -17.62
CA ASP A 310 29.24 -1.18 -18.65
C ASP A 310 28.62 -1.26 -20.06
N GLU A 311 29.47 -1.24 -21.08
CA GLU A 311 29.10 -1.37 -22.51
C GLU A 311 28.39 -2.70 -22.84
N ASN A 312 28.59 -3.74 -22.03
CA ASN A 312 27.98 -5.06 -22.19
C ASN A 312 26.70 -5.21 -21.34
N ASN A 313 26.18 -4.12 -20.78
CA ASN A 313 25.02 -4.07 -19.89
C ASN A 313 25.19 -4.82 -18.55
N ASN A 314 26.43 -5.10 -18.13
CA ASN A 314 26.68 -5.64 -16.79
C ASN A 314 26.45 -4.53 -15.75
N PHE A 315 25.68 -4.85 -14.71
CA PHE A 315 25.36 -3.92 -13.64
C PHE A 315 26.62 -3.51 -12.87
N LEU A 316 26.84 -2.20 -12.73
CA LEU A 316 27.96 -1.62 -11.99
C LEU A 316 27.51 -0.92 -10.69
N ASN A 317 26.41 -0.16 -10.77
CA ASN A 317 25.88 0.58 -9.61
C ASN A 317 24.44 1.04 -9.88
N GLY A 318 23.69 1.33 -8.82
CA GLY A 318 22.36 1.92 -8.88
C GLY A 318 22.11 2.84 -7.69
N TYR A 319 21.50 4.00 -7.93
CA TYR A 319 21.15 4.95 -6.86
C TYR A 319 19.89 5.75 -7.20
N TYR A 320 19.20 6.17 -6.15
CA TYR A 320 18.04 7.05 -6.27
C TYR A 320 18.45 8.52 -6.27
N ARG A 321 17.59 9.34 -6.85
CA ARG A 321 17.60 10.80 -6.69
C ARG A 321 16.19 11.33 -6.55
N PHE A 322 16.01 12.21 -5.58
CA PHE A 322 14.82 13.02 -5.45
C PHE A 322 15.11 14.43 -5.97
N LEU A 323 14.29 14.95 -6.88
CA LEU A 323 14.58 16.18 -7.64
C LEU A 323 13.35 17.09 -7.66
N PRO A 324 13.51 18.43 -7.61
CA PRO A 324 12.47 19.35 -8.02
C PRO A 324 12.23 19.22 -9.53
N ILE A 325 10.96 19.26 -9.96
CA ILE A 325 10.62 19.25 -11.39
C ILE A 325 11.20 20.45 -12.13
N ASP A 326 11.36 21.59 -11.46
CA ASP A 326 11.99 22.79 -12.04
C ASP A 326 13.51 22.63 -12.25
N ASN A 327 14.13 21.59 -11.70
CA ASN A 327 15.56 21.34 -11.84
C ASN A 327 15.89 19.84 -11.98
N LEU A 328 15.47 19.25 -13.10
CA LEU A 328 15.72 17.84 -13.44
C LEU A 328 17.21 17.48 -13.61
N ASN A 329 18.07 18.48 -13.81
CA ASN A 329 19.51 18.29 -14.02
C ASN A 329 20.33 18.40 -12.72
N TYR A 330 19.68 18.53 -11.57
CA TYR A 330 20.38 18.61 -10.29
C TYR A 330 21.16 17.31 -10.01
N SER A 331 22.48 17.40 -10.05
CA SER A 331 23.37 16.22 -10.17
C SER A 331 23.47 15.40 -8.90
N THR A 332 23.19 15.97 -7.72
CA THR A 332 23.29 15.26 -6.45
C THR A 332 21.95 14.74 -5.94
N GLY A 333 20.83 15.30 -6.38
CA GLY A 333 19.54 15.07 -5.70
C GLY A 333 19.44 15.83 -4.38
N LEU A 334 18.19 16.06 -3.94
CA LEU A 334 17.86 16.63 -2.63
C LEU A 334 18.14 15.62 -1.52
N LYS A 335 18.50 16.10 -0.33
CA LYS A 335 18.56 15.25 0.86
C LYS A 335 17.18 15.07 1.47
N ILE A 336 16.96 13.97 2.17
CA ILE A 336 15.70 13.76 2.90
C ILE A 336 15.47 14.85 3.96
N SER A 337 16.52 15.36 4.60
CA SER A 337 16.48 16.49 5.54
C SER A 337 16.03 17.80 4.89
N ASP A 338 16.46 18.06 3.65
CA ASP A 338 16.06 19.26 2.91
C ASP A 338 14.56 19.28 2.57
N VAL A 339 13.94 18.10 2.45
CA VAL A 339 12.54 17.96 1.99
C VAL A 339 11.57 17.67 3.15
N LEU A 340 11.98 16.84 4.10
CA LEU A 340 11.14 16.32 5.19
C LEU A 340 11.64 16.73 6.60
N GLY A 341 12.74 17.49 6.68
CA GLY A 341 13.30 18.02 7.92
C GLY A 341 14.27 17.07 8.64
N GLU A 342 14.99 17.60 9.63
CA GLU A 342 16.03 16.84 10.38
C GLU A 342 15.49 15.58 11.06
N ARG A 343 14.25 15.61 11.58
CA ARG A 343 13.63 14.42 12.17
C ARG A 343 13.52 13.27 11.15
N ALA A 344 13.27 13.57 9.88
CA ALA A 344 13.20 12.56 8.83
C ALA A 344 14.57 11.94 8.54
N ARG A 345 15.65 12.74 8.64
CA ARG A 345 17.03 12.24 8.56
C ARG A 345 17.33 11.25 9.70
N ASP A 346 16.96 11.58 10.94
CA ASP A 346 17.19 10.68 12.07
C ASP A 346 16.46 9.34 11.88
N ILE A 347 15.19 9.38 11.43
CA ILE A 347 14.40 8.18 11.13
C ILE A 347 15.02 7.39 9.98
N PHE A 348 15.51 8.06 8.94
CA PHE A 348 16.19 7.44 7.80
C PHE A 348 17.46 6.69 8.23
N MET A 349 18.32 7.35 9.01
CA MET A 349 19.56 6.76 9.51
C MET A 349 19.28 5.57 10.45
N ALA A 350 18.31 5.70 11.36
CA ALA A 350 17.90 4.62 12.26
C ALA A 350 17.32 3.42 11.49
N SER A 351 16.46 3.67 10.49
CA SER A 351 15.85 2.62 9.67
C SER A 351 16.90 1.87 8.84
N GLY A 352 17.84 2.62 8.24
CA GLY A 352 18.93 2.04 7.44
C GLY A 352 19.92 1.26 8.29
N LYS A 353 20.35 1.80 9.43
CA LYS A 353 21.20 1.09 10.40
C LYS A 353 20.61 -0.27 10.77
N LYS A 354 19.36 -0.27 11.23
CA LYS A 354 18.64 -1.48 11.61
C LYS A 354 18.58 -2.49 10.47
N ALA A 355 18.20 -2.04 9.27
CA ALA A 355 18.08 -2.91 8.11
C ALA A 355 19.42 -3.53 7.68
N ILE A 356 20.52 -2.76 7.74
CA ILE A 356 21.87 -3.24 7.40
C ILE A 356 22.34 -4.30 8.41
N GLU A 357 22.21 -4.00 9.71
CA GLU A 357 22.62 -4.90 10.79
C GLU A 357 21.83 -6.21 10.75
N GLU A 358 20.52 -6.16 10.52
CA GLU A 358 19.65 -7.34 10.40
C GLU A 358 19.94 -8.18 9.14
N THR A 359 20.25 -7.53 8.01
CA THR A 359 20.43 -8.23 6.72
C THR A 359 21.82 -8.85 6.59
N TYR A 360 22.86 -8.12 7.01
CA TYR A 360 24.26 -8.52 6.76
C TYR A 360 25.02 -8.92 8.02
N GLY A 361 24.52 -8.62 9.22
CA GLY A 361 25.23 -8.90 10.48
C GLY A 361 26.55 -8.13 10.62
N VAL A 362 26.64 -6.95 9.99
CA VAL A 362 27.83 -6.09 10.01
C VAL A 362 27.59 -4.88 10.90
N GLU A 363 28.66 -4.34 11.48
CA GLU A 363 28.59 -3.06 12.18
C GLU A 363 28.28 -1.93 11.19
N PHE A 364 27.36 -1.06 11.60
CA PHE A 364 26.94 0.08 10.82
C PHE A 364 28.03 1.15 10.72
N ASP A 365 28.29 1.62 9.49
CA ASP A 365 29.11 2.79 9.19
C ASP A 365 28.23 3.83 8.47
N GLU A 366 28.28 5.10 8.91
CA GLU A 366 27.47 6.18 8.33
C GLU A 366 27.68 6.35 6.82
N SER A 367 28.86 6.04 6.29
CA SER A 367 29.17 6.11 4.85
C SER A 367 28.35 5.13 4.00
N MET A 368 27.76 4.10 4.61
CA MET A 368 26.85 3.15 3.95
C MET A 368 25.53 3.79 3.54
N LEU A 369 25.16 4.92 4.17
CA LEU A 369 23.92 5.64 3.92
C LEU A 369 24.21 7.04 3.40
N LYS A 370 23.40 7.47 2.43
CA LYS A 370 23.43 8.84 1.92
C LYS A 370 22.03 9.41 1.92
N GLU A 371 21.87 10.56 2.54
CA GLU A 371 20.55 11.21 2.69
C GLU A 371 19.86 11.55 1.37
N ASN A 372 20.62 11.67 0.29
CA ASN A 372 20.12 11.94 -1.06
C ASN A 372 19.83 10.66 -1.88
N ASN A 373 20.05 9.49 -1.29
CA ASN A 373 19.82 8.19 -1.92
C ASN A 373 18.52 7.57 -1.41
N PHE A 374 17.42 8.29 -1.62
CA PHE A 374 16.07 7.84 -1.28
C PHE A 374 15.11 8.08 -2.44
N THR A 375 14.02 7.33 -2.44
CA THR A 375 12.91 7.43 -3.37
C THR A 375 11.59 7.24 -2.63
N ILE A 376 10.49 7.32 -3.38
CA ILE A 376 9.15 7.03 -2.90
C ILE A 376 8.58 5.92 -3.77
N LYS A 377 8.02 4.87 -3.17
CA LYS A 377 7.44 3.71 -3.87
C LYS A 377 6.05 3.40 -3.31
N ARG A 378 5.19 2.84 -4.16
CA ARG A 378 3.89 2.31 -3.74
C ARG A 378 4.04 1.03 -2.95
N LYS A 379 3.24 0.89 -1.91
CA LYS A 379 3.05 -0.34 -1.16
C LYS A 379 1.69 -0.31 -0.47
N ASN A 380 0.86 -1.32 -0.73
CA ASN A 380 -0.39 -1.57 0.00
C ASN A 380 -1.33 -0.36 0.10
N GLY A 381 -1.53 0.36 -1.00
CA GLY A 381 -2.43 1.52 -1.03
C GLY A 381 -1.77 2.85 -0.71
N ASN A 382 -0.49 2.89 -0.33
CA ASN A 382 0.18 4.11 0.11
C ASN A 382 1.57 4.33 -0.49
N TRP A 383 1.99 5.58 -0.55
CA TRP A 383 3.34 5.98 -0.91
C TRP A 383 4.26 5.92 0.31
N ASN A 384 5.37 5.19 0.19
CA ASN A 384 6.31 4.95 1.27
C ASN A 384 7.71 5.43 0.87
N VAL A 385 8.44 6.00 1.83
CA VAL A 385 9.84 6.38 1.63
C VAL A 385 10.72 5.14 1.67
N VAL A 386 11.60 5.01 0.67
CA VAL A 386 12.55 3.90 0.54
C VAL A 386 13.95 4.47 0.39
N GLY A 387 14.85 4.08 1.28
CA GLY A 387 16.28 4.40 1.19
C GLY A 387 17.04 3.32 0.46
N LYS A 388 18.22 3.65 -0.08
CA LYS A 388 19.16 2.68 -0.63
C LYS A 388 20.51 2.77 0.09
N ALA A 389 20.93 1.66 0.67
CA ALA A 389 22.21 1.50 1.33
C ALA A 389 23.24 0.89 0.39
N GLN A 390 24.51 1.25 0.59
CA GLN A 390 25.66 0.61 -0.03
C GLN A 390 26.44 -0.10 1.07
N VAL A 391 26.49 -1.43 1.03
CA VAL A 391 27.24 -2.25 1.99
C VAL A 391 28.30 -3.01 1.22
N ARG A 392 29.56 -2.58 1.36
CA ARG A 392 30.67 -3.08 0.53
C ARG A 392 30.33 -2.89 -0.96
N ASP A 393 30.33 -3.97 -1.75
CA ASP A 393 29.98 -3.94 -3.18
C ASP A 393 28.49 -4.18 -3.46
N GLU A 394 27.68 -4.39 -2.43
CA GLU A 394 26.24 -4.67 -2.55
C GLU A 394 25.39 -3.42 -2.30
N ILE A 395 24.27 -3.33 -3.00
CA ILE A 395 23.22 -2.32 -2.75
C ILE A 395 21.96 -3.00 -2.23
N MET A 396 21.29 -2.36 -1.28
CA MET A 396 19.99 -2.81 -0.80
C MET A 396 19.03 -1.66 -0.59
N ASP A 397 17.75 -1.91 -0.88
CA ASP A 397 16.68 -1.02 -0.48
C ASP A 397 16.27 -1.32 0.97
N PHE A 398 15.90 -0.29 1.71
CA PHE A 398 15.29 -0.42 3.04
C PHE A 398 14.09 0.53 3.17
N ASN A 399 13.06 0.09 3.89
CA ASN A 399 11.89 0.91 4.14
C ASN A 399 12.20 1.94 5.23
N VAL A 400 11.71 3.16 5.05
CA VAL A 400 11.80 4.23 6.04
C VAL A 400 10.39 4.47 6.56
N ASN A 401 10.17 4.23 7.85
CA ASN A 401 8.86 4.37 8.49
C ASN A 401 8.52 5.85 8.72
N LEU A 402 8.29 6.58 7.63
CA LEU A 402 8.05 8.01 7.61
C LEU A 402 6.79 8.32 6.79
N LEU A 403 5.90 9.12 7.38
CA LEU A 403 4.75 9.66 6.68
C LEU A 403 5.16 10.83 5.80
N LEU A 404 4.69 10.83 4.54
CA LEU A 404 4.90 11.96 3.64
C LEU A 404 4.09 13.17 4.09
N THR A 405 4.67 14.36 3.96
CA THR A 405 3.98 15.62 4.26
C THR A 405 3.21 16.13 3.04
N LYS A 406 2.20 16.96 3.27
CA LYS A 406 1.44 17.65 2.20
C LYS A 406 2.31 18.52 1.29
N GLY A 407 3.53 18.87 1.71
CA GLY A 407 4.49 19.59 0.87
C GLY A 407 5.02 18.74 -0.29
N ILE A 408 5.05 17.41 -0.14
CA ILE A 408 5.45 16.48 -1.20
C ILE A 408 4.24 16.02 -1.99
N LEU A 409 3.21 15.53 -1.27
CA LEU A 409 2.06 14.84 -1.86
C LEU A 409 0.77 15.27 -1.16
N ASN A 410 -0.19 15.78 -1.93
CA ASN A 410 -1.42 16.34 -1.38
C ASN A 410 -2.39 15.28 -0.86
N TYR A 411 -2.47 14.13 -1.56
CA TYR A 411 -3.42 13.07 -1.27
C TYR A 411 -2.75 11.70 -1.38
N ASP A 412 -2.80 10.95 -0.29
CA ASP A 412 -2.36 9.55 -0.23
C ASP A 412 -3.26 8.72 0.70
N ASP A 413 -4.34 9.30 1.21
CA ASP A 413 -5.19 8.62 2.18
C ASP A 413 -5.89 7.44 1.52
N LEU A 414 -5.80 6.28 2.16
CA LEU A 414 -6.58 5.11 1.81
C LEU A 414 -7.74 5.01 2.79
N TYR A 415 -8.92 5.51 2.40
CA TYR A 415 -10.07 5.56 3.33
C TYR A 415 -10.67 4.19 3.64
N ILE A 416 -10.32 3.18 2.83
CA ILE A 416 -10.68 1.79 3.09
C ILE A 416 -9.38 1.04 3.41
N PRO A 417 -9.15 0.62 4.66
CA PRO A 417 -7.95 -0.10 5.06
C PRO A 417 -7.57 -1.23 4.10
N TRP A 418 -6.27 -1.36 3.82
CA TRP A 418 -5.74 -2.27 2.80
C TRP A 418 -6.15 -3.74 3.00
N ASN A 419 -6.18 -4.19 4.25
CA ASN A 419 -6.64 -5.53 4.63
C ASN A 419 -8.10 -5.79 4.20
N LEU A 420 -8.97 -4.79 4.31
CA LEU A 420 -10.37 -4.89 3.89
C LEU A 420 -10.51 -4.89 2.38
N ILE A 421 -9.68 -4.09 1.68
CA ILE A 421 -9.59 -4.16 0.22
C ILE A 421 -9.16 -5.56 -0.21
N LYS A 422 -8.10 -6.13 0.40
CA LYS A 422 -7.64 -7.49 0.10
C LYS A 422 -8.64 -8.57 0.47
N SER A 423 -9.48 -8.34 1.47
CA SER A 423 -10.59 -9.25 1.78
C SER A 423 -11.66 -9.25 0.70
N ALA A 424 -12.03 -8.07 0.21
CA ALA A 424 -13.05 -7.92 -0.81
C ALA A 424 -12.54 -8.34 -2.20
N ILE A 425 -11.28 -8.06 -2.50
CA ILE A 425 -10.63 -8.25 -3.80
C ILE A 425 -9.23 -8.87 -3.56
N PRO A 426 -9.14 -10.21 -3.43
CA PRO A 426 -7.90 -10.89 -3.04
C PRO A 426 -6.73 -10.71 -4.00
N ASP A 427 -6.98 -10.45 -5.28
CA ASP A 427 -5.98 -10.25 -6.33
C ASP A 427 -5.52 -8.78 -6.48
N ALA A 428 -6.06 -7.85 -5.67
CA ALA A 428 -5.60 -6.47 -5.67
C ALA A 428 -4.10 -6.36 -5.30
N ILE A 429 -3.33 -5.61 -6.08
CA ILE A 429 -1.91 -5.32 -5.87
C ILE A 429 -1.73 -3.95 -5.21
N ASP A 430 -2.58 -2.99 -5.57
CA ASP A 430 -2.57 -1.66 -5.01
C ASP A 430 -3.96 -1.01 -5.04
N ALA A 431 -4.14 0.11 -4.32
CA ALA A 431 -5.39 0.85 -4.32
C ALA A 431 -5.21 2.35 -4.06
N TYR A 432 -6.09 3.15 -4.64
CA TYR A 432 -6.17 4.60 -4.40
C TYR A 432 -7.58 4.96 -3.99
N THR A 433 -7.74 5.87 -3.03
CA THR A 433 -9.05 6.41 -2.70
C THR A 433 -9.15 7.88 -3.08
N ALA A 434 -10.27 8.25 -3.70
CA ALA A 434 -10.52 9.64 -4.07
C ALA A 434 -10.69 10.53 -2.83
N PRO A 435 -10.22 11.80 -2.86
CA PRO A 435 -10.35 12.73 -1.73
C PRO A 435 -11.78 12.98 -1.26
N ASN A 436 -12.77 12.87 -2.16
CA ASN A 436 -14.19 12.96 -1.82
C ASN A 436 -14.77 11.68 -1.20
N ASN A 437 -13.97 10.62 -1.09
CA ASN A 437 -14.36 9.31 -0.58
C ASN A 437 -15.58 8.70 -1.31
N LYS A 438 -15.76 9.02 -2.59
CA LYS A 438 -16.87 8.48 -3.41
C LYS A 438 -16.46 7.31 -4.28
N PHE A 439 -15.18 7.19 -4.62
CA PHE A 439 -14.69 6.08 -5.41
C PHE A 439 -13.25 5.69 -5.04
N ALA A 440 -12.90 4.45 -5.36
CA ALA A 440 -11.54 3.92 -5.28
C ALA A 440 -11.11 3.37 -6.64
N LEU A 441 -9.80 3.43 -6.89
CA LEU A 441 -9.15 2.68 -7.96
C LEU A 441 -8.48 1.46 -7.34
N ILE A 442 -8.78 0.28 -7.83
CA ILE A 442 -8.15 -0.97 -7.42
C ILE A 442 -7.29 -1.45 -8.59
N ILE A 443 -6.01 -1.66 -8.32
CA ILE A 443 -5.02 -2.07 -9.32
C ILE A 443 -4.78 -3.56 -9.19
N ASN A 444 -4.90 -4.28 -10.30
CA ASN A 444 -4.62 -5.70 -10.45
C ASN A 444 -3.55 -5.88 -11.53
N GLU A 445 -3.14 -7.10 -11.87
CA GLU A 445 -2.09 -7.35 -12.89
C GLU A 445 -2.49 -6.86 -14.29
N ASP A 446 -3.78 -6.94 -14.63
CA ASP A 446 -4.26 -6.71 -16.00
C ASP A 446 -5.16 -5.47 -16.15
N ASN A 447 -5.67 -4.92 -15.05
CA ASN A 447 -6.57 -3.76 -15.13
C ASN A 447 -6.58 -2.88 -13.88
N ILE A 448 -7.09 -1.67 -14.07
CA ILE A 448 -7.50 -0.74 -13.03
C ILE A 448 -9.02 -0.74 -12.97
N SER A 449 -9.58 -1.23 -11.88
CA SER A 449 -11.03 -1.27 -11.64
C SER A 449 -11.46 -0.06 -10.80
N VAL A 450 -12.47 0.67 -11.25
CA VAL A 450 -13.06 1.80 -10.52
C VAL A 450 -14.25 1.33 -9.70
N TYR A 451 -14.20 1.47 -8.38
CA TYR A 451 -15.28 1.06 -7.48
C TYR A 451 -15.93 2.26 -6.81
N ASN A 452 -17.25 2.19 -6.62
CA ASN A 452 -17.95 3.13 -5.75
C ASN A 452 -17.65 2.85 -4.28
N ILE A 453 -17.59 3.92 -3.49
CA ILE A 453 -17.56 3.88 -2.04
C ILE A 453 -18.88 4.41 -1.51
N LYS A 454 -19.55 3.61 -0.68
CA LYS A 454 -20.73 4.04 0.09
C LYS A 454 -20.57 3.60 1.53
N ASN A 455 -20.82 4.50 2.47
CA ASN A 455 -20.66 4.23 3.91
C ASN A 455 -19.26 3.65 4.24
N ASN A 456 -18.21 4.21 3.64
CA ASN A 456 -16.81 3.74 3.74
C ASN A 456 -16.57 2.29 3.27
N MET A 457 -17.49 1.71 2.50
CA MET A 457 -17.36 0.37 1.93
C MET A 457 -17.26 0.40 0.41
N LEU A 458 -16.33 -0.42 -0.13
CA LEU A 458 -16.31 -0.76 -1.55
C LEU A 458 -17.62 -1.45 -1.92
N GLN A 459 -18.27 -0.97 -2.97
CA GLN A 459 -19.43 -1.67 -3.53
C GLN A 459 -18.99 -2.98 -4.23
N PRO A 460 -19.83 -4.03 -4.26
CA PRO A 460 -19.41 -5.34 -4.77
C PRO A 460 -19.01 -5.38 -6.25
N SER A 461 -19.45 -4.42 -7.06
CA SER A 461 -19.20 -4.42 -8.51
C SER A 461 -18.47 -3.14 -8.93
N PRO A 462 -17.46 -3.26 -9.82
CA PRO A 462 -16.78 -2.09 -10.36
C PRO A 462 -17.70 -1.34 -11.34
N LEU A 463 -17.55 -0.03 -11.39
CA LEU A 463 -18.20 0.87 -12.35
C LEU A 463 -17.56 0.80 -13.74
N SER A 464 -16.26 0.56 -13.78
CA SER A 464 -15.46 0.50 -15.00
C SER A 464 -14.19 -0.30 -14.73
N LYS A 465 -13.61 -0.84 -15.80
CA LYS A 465 -12.29 -1.47 -15.82
C LYS A 465 -11.50 -0.85 -16.96
N ILE A 466 -10.26 -0.48 -16.69
CA ILE A 466 -9.33 0.09 -17.66
C ILE A 466 -8.17 -0.89 -17.78
N ASP A 467 -7.91 -1.39 -18.98
CA ASP A 467 -6.82 -2.34 -19.23
C ASP A 467 -5.45 -1.70 -18.98
N ILE A 468 -4.56 -2.45 -18.33
CA ILE A 468 -3.14 -2.10 -18.19
C ILE A 468 -2.28 -3.13 -18.93
N ASP A 469 -1.19 -2.65 -19.50
CA ASP A 469 -0.24 -3.53 -20.16
C ASP A 469 0.56 -4.32 -19.10
N PRO A 470 1.00 -5.56 -19.41
CA PRO A 470 1.83 -6.33 -18.49
C PRO A 470 3.07 -5.54 -18.05
N GLY A 471 3.26 -5.41 -16.73
CA GLY A 471 4.38 -4.67 -16.16
C GLY A 471 4.17 -3.16 -16.06
N GLU A 472 2.97 -2.64 -16.35
CA GLU A 472 2.64 -1.24 -16.05
C GLU A 472 2.55 -0.98 -14.54
N GLU A 473 3.24 0.07 -14.11
CA GLU A 473 3.28 0.52 -12.72
C GLU A 473 2.77 1.95 -12.59
N VAL A 474 1.94 2.21 -11.58
CA VAL A 474 1.53 3.58 -11.26
C VAL A 474 2.66 4.33 -10.56
N ILE A 475 3.10 5.42 -11.17
CA ILE A 475 4.16 6.30 -10.68
C ILE A 475 3.67 7.70 -10.28
N MET A 476 2.40 8.03 -10.54
CA MET A 476 1.81 9.33 -10.22
C MET A 476 0.30 9.19 -9.98
N ALA A 477 -0.21 9.88 -8.97
CA ALA A 477 -1.65 10.02 -8.72
C ALA A 477 -1.94 11.45 -8.23
N GLU A 478 -2.24 12.36 -9.14
CA GLU A 478 -2.53 13.76 -8.85
C GLU A 478 -4.03 14.04 -8.95
N TRP A 479 -4.60 14.63 -7.89
CA TRP A 479 -6.05 14.77 -7.76
C TRP A 479 -6.52 16.20 -7.98
N ALA A 480 -7.56 16.33 -8.81
CA ALA A 480 -8.39 17.52 -8.87
C ALA A 480 -9.65 17.31 -8.03
N THR A 481 -10.13 18.36 -7.38
CA THR A 481 -11.36 18.32 -6.59
C THR A 481 -12.26 19.50 -6.92
N GLY A 482 -13.58 19.30 -6.81
CA GLY A 482 -14.57 20.33 -7.14
C GLY A 482 -14.46 20.83 -8.58
N SER A 483 -14.53 22.15 -8.77
CA SER A 483 -14.51 22.79 -10.09
C SER A 483 -13.20 22.59 -10.87
N PHE A 484 -12.11 22.16 -10.22
CA PHE A 484 -10.85 21.89 -10.92
C PHE A 484 -10.95 20.74 -11.92
N ILE A 485 -11.91 19.82 -11.76
CA ILE A 485 -12.11 18.74 -12.75
C ILE A 485 -12.48 19.34 -14.11
N TYR A 486 -13.49 20.21 -14.15
CA TYR A 486 -13.95 20.81 -15.40
C TYR A 486 -12.88 21.72 -16.00
N LYS A 487 -12.09 22.39 -15.15
CA LYS A 487 -10.93 23.16 -15.60
C LYS A 487 -9.86 22.26 -16.23
N TRP A 488 -9.56 21.12 -15.62
CA TRP A 488 -8.58 20.17 -16.15
C TRP A 488 -9.06 19.55 -17.45
N ASP A 489 -10.36 19.29 -17.60
CA ASP A 489 -10.93 18.83 -18.87
C ASP A 489 -10.64 19.80 -20.02
N GLU A 490 -10.86 21.09 -19.79
CA GLU A 490 -10.62 22.16 -20.76
C GLU A 490 -9.12 22.30 -21.05
N ASP A 491 -8.32 22.45 -19.98
CA ASP A 491 -6.88 22.63 -20.08
C ASP A 491 -6.19 21.43 -20.76
N LEU A 492 -6.63 20.19 -20.53
CA LEU A 492 -6.07 18.99 -21.17
C LEU A 492 -6.65 18.72 -22.56
N ASN A 493 -7.68 19.47 -22.95
CA ASN A 493 -8.48 19.26 -24.15
C ASN A 493 -8.96 17.80 -24.27
N ILE A 494 -9.59 17.27 -23.21
CA ILE A 494 -9.90 15.83 -23.07
C ILE A 494 -10.72 15.25 -24.22
N LYS A 495 -11.55 16.05 -24.89
CA LYS A 495 -12.37 15.61 -26.04
C LYS A 495 -11.54 15.19 -27.26
N SER A 496 -10.28 15.62 -27.33
CA SER A 496 -9.33 15.23 -28.37
C SER A 496 -8.50 13.99 -28.00
N ARG A 497 -8.64 13.50 -26.77
CA ARG A 497 -7.84 12.40 -26.22
C ARG A 497 -8.51 11.06 -26.48
N LYS A 498 -7.73 9.98 -26.36
CA LYS A 498 -8.22 8.62 -26.58
C LYS A 498 -9.21 8.27 -25.46
N LEU A 499 -10.47 8.07 -25.83
CA LEU A 499 -11.50 7.60 -24.93
C LEU A 499 -11.22 6.13 -24.54
N LEU A 500 -11.20 5.85 -23.25
CA LEU A 500 -11.10 4.50 -22.69
C LEU A 500 -12.52 3.94 -22.55
N LYS A 501 -12.74 2.71 -23.03
CA LYS A 501 -14.05 2.05 -23.04
C LYS A 501 -14.20 1.14 -21.86
#